data_AF-A0A957CJF7-F1
#
_entry.id   AF-A0A957CJF7-F1
#
_cell.length_a   1.000
_cell.length_b   1.000
_cell.length_c   1.000
_cell.angle_alpha   90.00
_cell.angle_beta   90.00
_cell.angle_gamma   90.00
#
_symmetry.space_group_name_H-M   'P 1'
#
loop_
_entity.id
_entity.type
_entity.pdbx_description
1 polymer ?
#
loop_
_entity_poly.entity_id
_entity_poly.type
_entity_poly.pdbx_seq_one_letter_code
_entity_poly.pdbx_strand_id
1 'polypeptide(L)'
;MIEIVTRSADGKTFTLAINGDQRSYANDKEGKRQAILDGLNSIENVTIGEDVYLPSNESLQVVAAVLYPDGIQTEAAYQTVCQVTEKACAHLGFGTEMQLGPPAVPFSARGSFRKQYPPVDAQMILDELELAGTSSTHPRQEVACTIIWNKAGTAVYGNHWSKLTPAEQNLIQTQVDTIAEQAGWYKDDSISTGSYTKSLPIDETAARSRLVELLRRENGRPVSAGSVIYQAQLGAYGRGFYSNELAPALQTIVTEILQANGYRPTPEDGEYRPLPVTLAPEAEVNMVEKLATISPVMTEFGQALLLRDVLTAVIGHNQPVSEWQAEQLVKNGRVSQTLRQLGYKTELTWLQPYHFQPKLTDGEARQVILKEVRVQNDPAKKLTLAKGLPVYTPAVVVDGDNDNIVYLQMVGHKQSVRANWAALVAKKVRWIGGQRVYLDGMKEHVLVKSSLPCGWVDHILIHKQASIREMNPEEPFFLLDDGNQAIPPLFYPMLNKCLAVPVLEDWAGYLWENGRSRKLITLMNEGQGQGYAAWRVLPGAEEWRNVVEGGLKMGGIEF
;
A
#
# COMPACT_ATOMS: atom_id res chain seq x y z
N MET A 1 -9.93 37.52 -60.38
CA MET A 1 -10.08 36.58 -61.52
C MET A 1 -8.79 35.78 -61.65
N ILE A 2 -8.86 34.46 -61.82
CA ILE A 2 -7.66 33.61 -62.00
C ILE A 2 -7.26 33.67 -63.46
N GLU A 3 -6.09 34.25 -63.76
CA GLU A 3 -5.73 34.57 -65.14
C GLU A 3 -4.70 33.62 -65.76
N ILE A 4 -3.78 33.04 -64.99
CA ILE A 4 -2.66 32.27 -65.56
C ILE A 4 -2.22 31.15 -64.61
N VAL A 5 -2.11 29.93 -65.14
CA VAL A 5 -1.37 28.81 -64.53
C VAL A 5 -0.09 28.57 -65.32
N THR A 6 1.07 28.92 -64.77
CA THR A 6 2.36 28.60 -65.39
C THR A 6 3.02 27.47 -64.62
N ARG A 7 3.26 26.33 -65.29
CA ARG A 7 4.00 25.21 -64.70
C ARG A 7 5.51 25.51 -64.77
N SER A 8 6.24 25.15 -63.71
CA SER A 8 7.70 25.20 -63.74
C SER A 8 8.23 24.22 -64.79
N ALA A 9 9.42 24.51 -65.33
CA ALA A 9 10.05 23.66 -66.36
C ALA A 9 10.31 22.22 -65.88
N ASP A 10 10.44 22.00 -64.58
CA ASP A 10 10.59 20.68 -63.96
C ASP A 10 9.26 19.97 -63.66
N GLY A 11 8.12 20.63 -63.91
CA GLY A 11 6.78 20.12 -63.66
C GLY A 11 6.41 19.92 -62.18
N LYS A 12 7.29 20.27 -61.24
CA LYS A 12 7.08 20.03 -59.80
C LYS A 12 6.24 21.10 -59.12
N THR A 13 6.16 22.28 -59.69
CA THR A 13 5.37 23.39 -59.14
C THR A 13 4.54 24.05 -60.24
N PHE A 14 3.50 24.77 -59.84
CA PHE A 14 2.76 25.65 -60.72
C PHE A 14 2.44 26.96 -60.01
N THR A 15 2.38 28.03 -60.78
CA THR A 15 2.08 29.38 -60.28
C THR A 15 0.72 29.81 -60.77
N LEU A 16 -0.12 30.29 -59.85
CA LEU A 16 -1.42 30.89 -60.12
C LEU A 16 -1.36 32.40 -59.87
N ALA A 17 -1.90 33.19 -60.80
CA ALA A 17 -2.23 34.59 -60.54
C ALA A 17 -3.63 34.69 -59.90
N ILE A 18 -3.70 35.07 -58.64
CA ILE A 18 -4.94 35.25 -57.87
C ILE A 18 -5.09 36.73 -57.56
N ASN A 19 -6.03 37.40 -58.22
CA ASN A 19 -6.26 38.86 -58.08
C ASN A 19 -4.99 39.70 -58.33
N GLY A 20 -4.14 39.26 -59.27
CA GLY A 20 -2.88 39.92 -59.61
C GLY A 20 -1.66 39.42 -58.83
N ASP A 21 -1.87 38.74 -57.69
CA ASP A 21 -0.79 38.17 -56.88
C ASP A 21 -0.38 36.78 -57.40
N GLN A 22 0.90 36.59 -57.70
CA GLN A 22 1.44 35.29 -58.10
C GLN A 22 1.76 34.44 -56.88
N ARG A 23 1.12 33.27 -56.78
CA ARG A 23 1.38 32.26 -55.73
C ARG A 23 1.82 30.95 -56.35
N SER A 24 2.89 30.34 -55.83
CA SER A 24 3.43 29.06 -56.30
C SER A 24 3.05 27.91 -55.37
N TYR A 25 2.60 26.80 -55.95
CA TYR A 25 2.17 25.59 -55.25
C TYR A 25 2.89 24.36 -55.78
N ALA A 26 3.02 23.33 -54.94
CA ALA A 26 3.48 22.02 -55.39
C ALA A 26 2.46 21.39 -56.35
N ASN A 27 2.92 20.74 -57.42
CA ASN A 27 2.09 20.04 -58.39
C ASN A 27 1.72 18.61 -57.93
N ASP A 28 1.45 18.46 -56.63
CA ASP A 28 0.95 17.24 -56.03
C ASP A 28 -0.51 17.43 -55.56
N LYS A 29 -1.06 16.44 -54.84
CA LYS A 29 -2.45 16.48 -54.38
C LYS A 29 -2.70 17.63 -53.39
N GLU A 30 -1.76 17.88 -52.47
CA GLU A 30 -1.96 18.86 -51.39
C GLU A 30 -1.75 20.28 -51.91
N GLY A 31 -0.74 20.50 -52.74
CA GLY A 31 -0.53 21.79 -53.39
C GLY A 31 -1.69 22.19 -54.31
N LYS A 32 -2.28 21.23 -55.05
CA LYS A 32 -3.52 21.48 -55.82
C LYS A 32 -4.72 21.78 -54.93
N ARG A 33 -4.85 21.10 -53.79
CA ARG A 33 -5.90 21.38 -52.81
C ARG A 33 -5.77 22.80 -52.29
N GLN A 34 -4.58 23.20 -51.83
CA GLN A 34 -4.34 24.55 -51.32
C GLN A 34 -4.59 25.62 -52.39
N ALA A 35 -4.12 25.39 -53.60
CA ALA A 35 -4.35 26.27 -54.75
C ALA A 35 -5.85 26.49 -55.03
N ILE A 36 -6.66 25.44 -54.97
CA ILE A 36 -8.11 25.53 -55.14
C ILE A 36 -8.71 26.37 -54.00
N LEU A 37 -8.34 26.12 -52.75
CA LEU A 37 -8.89 26.85 -51.60
C LEU A 37 -8.53 28.34 -51.63
N ASP A 38 -7.28 28.67 -51.93
CA ASP A 38 -6.83 30.06 -52.10
C ASP A 38 -7.56 30.75 -53.25
N GLY A 39 -7.75 30.04 -54.37
CA GLY A 39 -8.49 30.54 -55.53
C GLY A 39 -9.97 30.80 -55.21
N LEU A 40 -10.64 29.88 -54.54
CA LEU A 40 -12.03 30.04 -54.14
C LEU A 40 -12.22 31.18 -53.12
N ASN A 41 -11.32 31.32 -52.15
CA ASN A 41 -11.33 32.42 -51.18
C ASN A 41 -11.11 33.81 -51.83
N SER A 42 -10.60 33.85 -53.07
CA SER A 42 -10.37 35.09 -53.80
C SER A 42 -11.57 35.59 -54.60
N ILE A 43 -12.61 34.75 -54.72
CA ILE A 43 -13.86 35.09 -55.42
C ILE A 43 -14.64 36.07 -54.56
N GLU A 44 -15.18 37.12 -55.18
CA GLU A 44 -16.03 38.08 -54.49
C GLU A 44 -17.39 37.44 -54.16
N ASN A 45 -17.72 37.40 -52.88
CA ASN A 45 -19.01 36.88 -52.43
C ASN A 45 -20.11 37.92 -52.61
N VAL A 46 -21.31 37.45 -52.93
CA VAL A 46 -22.52 38.28 -53.00
C VAL A 46 -23.29 38.16 -51.70
N THR A 47 -23.66 39.27 -51.07
CA THR A 47 -24.46 39.28 -49.84
C THR A 47 -25.88 39.72 -50.13
N ILE A 48 -26.88 38.95 -49.71
CA ILE A 48 -28.31 39.25 -49.91
C ILE A 48 -29.03 39.06 -48.58
N GLY A 49 -29.42 40.18 -47.95
CA GLY A 49 -29.87 40.15 -46.56
C GLY A 49 -28.73 39.70 -45.64
N GLU A 50 -28.94 38.62 -44.89
CA GLU A 50 -27.94 38.00 -44.01
C GLU A 50 -27.20 36.83 -44.68
N ASP A 51 -27.61 36.44 -45.88
CA ASP A 51 -27.04 35.30 -46.59
C ASP A 51 -25.88 35.71 -47.49
N VAL A 52 -24.82 34.91 -47.48
CA VAL A 52 -23.63 35.08 -48.33
C VAL A 52 -23.62 34.01 -49.41
N TYR A 53 -23.24 34.38 -50.62
CA TYR A 53 -23.30 33.54 -51.80
C TYR A 53 -21.99 33.56 -52.57
N LEU A 54 -21.51 32.37 -52.95
CA LEU A 54 -20.34 32.18 -53.80
C LEU A 54 -20.80 31.87 -55.23
N PRO A 55 -20.42 32.64 -56.26
CA PRO A 55 -20.78 32.38 -57.64
C PRO A 55 -20.29 30.99 -58.12
N SER A 56 -21.22 30.09 -58.48
CA SER A 56 -20.89 28.69 -58.79
C SER A 56 -20.02 28.56 -60.05
N ASN A 57 -20.28 29.38 -61.06
CA ASN A 57 -19.54 29.36 -62.32
C ASN A 57 -18.07 29.75 -62.11
N GLU A 58 -17.82 30.75 -61.28
CA GLU A 58 -16.47 31.22 -60.97
C GLU A 58 -15.73 30.17 -60.14
N SER A 59 -16.38 29.55 -59.16
CA SER A 59 -15.82 28.43 -58.41
C SER A 59 -15.43 27.25 -59.31
N LEU A 60 -16.28 26.93 -60.29
CA LEU A 60 -16.00 25.86 -61.25
C LEU A 60 -14.83 26.20 -62.16
N GLN A 61 -14.71 27.47 -62.59
CA GLN A 61 -13.56 27.96 -63.36
C GLN A 61 -12.26 27.89 -62.57
N VAL A 62 -12.27 28.25 -61.27
CA VAL A 62 -11.09 28.12 -60.39
C VAL A 62 -10.61 26.67 -60.36
N VAL A 63 -11.51 25.74 -60.06
CA VAL A 63 -11.15 24.31 -59.95
C VAL A 63 -10.70 23.74 -61.30
N ALA A 64 -11.36 24.13 -62.40
CA ALA A 64 -10.97 23.75 -63.75
C ALA A 64 -9.55 24.23 -64.09
N ALA A 65 -9.22 25.50 -63.80
CA ALA A 65 -7.90 26.06 -64.06
C ALA A 65 -6.80 25.33 -63.29
N VAL A 66 -7.05 24.92 -62.03
CA VAL A 66 -6.06 24.19 -61.22
C VAL A 66 -5.88 22.74 -61.68
N LEU A 67 -6.97 22.02 -61.93
CA LEU A 67 -6.91 20.59 -62.27
C LEU A 67 -6.52 20.36 -63.73
N TYR A 68 -7.02 21.19 -64.65
CA TYR A 68 -6.90 21.05 -66.10
C TYR A 68 -6.52 22.40 -66.74
N PRO A 69 -5.27 22.89 -66.52
CA PRO A 69 -4.84 24.20 -67.02
C PRO A 69 -4.84 24.31 -68.56
N ASP A 70 -4.74 23.17 -69.26
CA ASP A 70 -4.80 23.08 -70.72
C ASP A 70 -6.26 22.95 -71.25
N GLY A 71 -7.25 23.13 -70.36
CA GLY A 71 -8.67 22.98 -70.65
C GLY A 71 -9.22 21.56 -70.41
N ILE A 72 -10.53 21.47 -70.19
CA ILE A 72 -11.26 20.22 -69.99
C ILE A 72 -11.58 19.60 -71.36
N GLN A 73 -11.03 18.41 -71.65
CA GLN A 73 -11.16 17.76 -72.97
C GLN A 73 -12.15 16.58 -72.98
N THR A 74 -12.61 16.11 -71.81
CA THR A 74 -13.48 14.94 -71.68
C THR A 74 -14.59 15.16 -70.68
N GLU A 75 -15.71 14.45 -70.86
CA GLU A 75 -16.83 14.46 -69.91
C GLU A 75 -16.38 14.00 -68.51
N ALA A 76 -15.53 12.97 -68.42
CA ALA A 76 -15.00 12.48 -67.14
C ALA A 76 -14.18 13.54 -66.39
N ALA A 77 -13.41 14.36 -67.12
CA ALA A 77 -12.69 15.48 -66.53
C ALA A 77 -13.65 16.57 -66.03
N TYR A 78 -14.70 16.88 -66.80
CA TYR A 78 -15.75 17.83 -66.37
C TYR A 78 -16.46 17.36 -65.09
N GLN A 79 -16.87 16.10 -65.03
CA GLN A 79 -17.50 15.52 -63.83
C GLN A 79 -16.56 15.56 -62.61
N THR A 80 -15.25 15.31 -62.83
CA THR A 80 -14.24 15.44 -61.77
C THR A 80 -14.16 16.87 -61.25
N VAL A 81 -14.13 17.88 -62.13
CA VAL A 81 -14.16 19.29 -61.74
C VAL A 81 -15.40 19.61 -60.94
N CYS A 82 -16.59 19.16 -61.36
CA CYS A 82 -17.83 19.40 -60.64
C CYS A 82 -17.79 18.82 -59.22
N GLN A 83 -17.37 17.55 -59.09
CA GLN A 83 -17.25 16.88 -57.79
C GLN A 83 -16.21 17.52 -56.87
N VAL A 84 -15.07 17.94 -57.42
CA VAL A 84 -14.03 18.63 -56.64
C VAL A 84 -14.50 20.03 -56.25
N THR A 85 -15.21 20.75 -57.13
CA THR A 85 -15.81 22.06 -56.83
C THR A 85 -16.81 21.95 -55.70
N GLU A 86 -17.70 20.97 -55.75
CA GLU A 86 -18.68 20.73 -54.69
C GLU A 86 -17.99 20.44 -53.35
N LYS A 87 -16.99 19.54 -53.32
CA LYS A 87 -16.23 19.23 -52.11
C LYS A 87 -15.43 20.42 -51.57
N ALA A 88 -14.81 21.21 -52.46
CA ALA A 88 -14.01 22.36 -52.07
C ALA A 88 -14.89 23.53 -51.57
N CYS A 89 -16.02 23.79 -52.23
CA CYS A 89 -17.01 24.76 -51.75
C CYS A 89 -17.59 24.35 -50.40
N ALA A 90 -17.95 23.06 -50.23
CA ALA A 90 -18.40 22.53 -48.95
C ALA A 90 -17.35 22.68 -47.85
N HIS A 91 -16.07 22.51 -48.18
CA HIS A 91 -14.96 22.75 -47.23
C HIS A 91 -14.85 24.21 -46.81
N LEU A 92 -15.19 25.16 -47.69
CA LEU A 92 -15.27 26.60 -47.38
C LEU A 92 -16.60 27.01 -46.74
N GLY A 93 -17.47 26.06 -46.42
CA GLY A 93 -18.76 26.33 -45.80
C GLY A 93 -19.83 26.80 -46.79
N PHE A 94 -19.69 26.54 -48.09
CA PHE A 94 -20.73 26.81 -49.09
C PHE A 94 -21.48 25.53 -49.49
N GLY A 95 -22.81 25.60 -49.47
CA GLY A 95 -23.70 24.48 -49.68
C GLY A 95 -24.09 24.20 -51.12
N THR A 96 -25.35 23.78 -51.28
CA THR A 96 -25.91 23.41 -52.57
C THR A 96 -26.08 24.63 -53.48
N GLU A 97 -26.05 24.36 -54.77
CA GLU A 97 -26.24 25.37 -55.81
C GLU A 97 -27.71 25.81 -55.88
N MET A 98 -27.94 27.11 -55.98
CA MET A 98 -29.24 27.71 -56.18
C MET A 98 -29.18 28.84 -57.20
N GLN A 99 -30.29 29.06 -57.89
CA GLN A 99 -30.41 30.13 -58.89
C GLN A 99 -30.80 31.45 -58.22
N LEU A 100 -29.99 32.49 -58.46
CA LEU A 100 -30.30 33.85 -58.06
C LEU A 100 -30.57 34.71 -59.30
N GLY A 101 -31.57 35.57 -59.20
CA GLY A 101 -31.94 36.53 -60.23
C GLY A 101 -32.46 37.84 -59.64
N PRO A 102 -32.82 38.82 -60.48
CA PRO A 102 -33.38 40.09 -60.00
C PRO A 102 -34.65 39.89 -59.17
N PRO A 103 -34.85 40.68 -58.09
CA PRO A 103 -34.05 41.83 -57.66
C PRO A 103 -32.85 41.48 -56.77
N ALA A 104 -32.65 40.19 -56.43
CA ALA A 104 -31.63 39.76 -55.46
C ALA A 104 -30.20 40.01 -55.96
N VAL A 105 -29.97 39.83 -57.27
CA VAL A 105 -28.75 40.20 -57.99
C VAL A 105 -29.10 40.97 -59.26
N PRO A 106 -28.23 41.86 -59.77
CA PRO A 106 -28.47 42.55 -61.04
C PRO A 106 -28.59 41.53 -62.18
N PHE A 107 -29.32 41.89 -63.26
CA PHE A 107 -29.58 40.98 -64.37
C PHE A 107 -28.30 40.42 -65.03
N SER A 108 -27.21 41.18 -65.00
CA SER A 108 -25.88 40.78 -65.49
C SER A 108 -25.20 39.73 -64.61
N ALA A 109 -25.56 39.63 -63.34
CA ALA A 109 -25.01 38.67 -62.37
C ALA A 109 -25.98 37.52 -62.07
N ARG A 110 -27.09 37.39 -62.82
CA ARG A 110 -28.00 36.26 -62.65
C ARG A 110 -27.29 34.94 -62.94
N GLY A 111 -27.61 33.90 -62.18
CA GLY A 111 -27.04 32.58 -62.39
C GLY A 111 -27.00 31.73 -61.15
N SER A 112 -26.15 30.71 -61.21
CA SER A 112 -25.96 29.75 -60.15
C SER A 112 -25.00 30.27 -59.08
N PHE A 113 -25.42 30.17 -57.82
CA PHE A 113 -24.62 30.50 -56.65
C PHE A 113 -24.70 29.37 -55.62
N ARG A 114 -23.71 29.27 -54.75
CA ARG A 114 -23.73 28.40 -53.58
C ARG A 114 -23.94 29.26 -52.35
N LYS A 115 -24.98 28.96 -51.57
CA LYS A 115 -25.27 29.67 -50.33
C LYS A 115 -24.27 29.24 -49.25
N GLN A 116 -23.70 30.18 -48.51
CA GLN A 116 -22.90 29.89 -47.33
C GLN A 116 -23.80 29.24 -46.27
N TYR A 117 -23.34 28.13 -45.70
CA TYR A 117 -23.97 27.54 -44.54
C TYR A 117 -23.92 28.53 -43.38
N PRO A 118 -25.02 28.65 -42.59
CA PRO A 118 -25.00 29.54 -41.44
C PRO A 118 -23.92 29.06 -40.45
N PRO A 119 -23.13 29.98 -39.87
CA PRO A 119 -22.16 29.61 -38.85
C PRO A 119 -22.89 29.09 -37.61
N VAL A 120 -22.25 28.16 -36.89
CA VAL A 120 -22.70 27.73 -35.58
C VAL A 120 -22.53 28.90 -34.61
N ASP A 121 -23.60 29.24 -33.88
CA ASP A 121 -23.54 30.24 -32.82
C ASP A 121 -22.61 29.75 -31.70
N ALA A 122 -21.46 30.42 -31.56
CA ALA A 122 -20.45 30.07 -30.57
C ALA A 122 -20.98 30.17 -29.14
N GLN A 123 -21.80 31.17 -28.82
CA GLN A 123 -22.31 31.35 -27.46
C GLN A 123 -23.24 30.19 -27.09
N MET A 124 -24.09 29.75 -28.01
CA MET A 124 -24.97 28.60 -27.80
C MET A 124 -24.20 27.31 -27.49
N ILE A 125 -23.03 27.12 -28.11
CA ILE A 125 -22.14 25.97 -27.84
C ILE A 125 -21.48 26.12 -26.48
N LEU A 126 -20.97 27.32 -26.14
CA LEU A 126 -20.36 27.59 -24.84
C LEU A 126 -21.36 27.39 -23.70
N ASP A 127 -22.58 27.91 -23.84
CA ASP A 127 -23.67 27.74 -22.88
C ASP A 127 -23.99 26.25 -22.67
N GLU A 128 -24.01 25.44 -23.73
CA GLU A 128 -24.25 24.00 -23.62
C GLU A 128 -23.08 23.26 -22.95
N LEU A 129 -21.84 23.65 -23.25
CA LEU A 129 -20.65 23.12 -22.59
C LEU A 129 -20.62 23.46 -21.10
N GLU A 130 -21.09 24.65 -20.70
CA GLU A 130 -21.18 25.07 -19.30
C GLU A 130 -22.18 24.23 -18.49
N LEU A 131 -23.21 23.69 -19.15
CA LEU A 131 -24.20 22.79 -18.53
C LEU A 131 -23.69 21.35 -18.34
N ALA A 132 -22.48 21.04 -18.81
CA ALA A 132 -21.92 19.70 -18.72
C ALA A 132 -21.78 19.22 -17.27
N GLY A 133 -22.26 18.00 -17.03
CA GLY A 133 -22.17 17.34 -15.74
C GLY A 133 -20.74 16.95 -15.39
N THR A 134 -20.48 16.78 -14.09
CA THR A 134 -19.23 16.18 -13.61
C THR A 134 -19.33 14.66 -13.72
N SER A 135 -18.33 14.04 -14.37
CA SER A 135 -18.24 12.59 -14.49
C SER A 135 -18.26 11.90 -13.13
N SER A 136 -18.84 10.70 -13.05
CA SER A 136 -18.76 9.87 -11.84
C SER A 136 -17.43 9.10 -11.74
N THR A 137 -16.75 8.90 -12.87
CA THR A 137 -15.57 8.02 -12.97
C THR A 137 -14.26 8.81 -12.93
N HIS A 138 -14.22 10.00 -13.54
CA HIS A 138 -13.02 10.81 -13.66
C HIS A 138 -13.24 12.24 -13.13
N PRO A 139 -12.19 12.94 -12.66
CA PRO A 139 -12.29 14.33 -12.22
C PRO A 139 -12.34 15.32 -13.41
N ARG A 140 -13.38 15.18 -14.24
CA ARG A 140 -13.61 16.01 -15.43
C ARG A 140 -15.10 16.28 -15.60
N GLN A 141 -15.43 17.41 -16.23
CA GLN A 141 -16.74 17.60 -16.83
C GLN A 141 -16.78 16.83 -18.15
N GLU A 142 -17.95 16.27 -18.49
CA GLU A 142 -18.14 15.55 -19.74
C GLU A 142 -19.53 15.77 -20.31
N VAL A 143 -19.60 15.87 -21.64
CA VAL A 143 -20.84 15.96 -22.40
C VAL A 143 -20.69 15.19 -23.71
N ALA A 144 -21.70 14.40 -24.07
CA ALA A 144 -21.67 13.63 -25.30
C ALA A 144 -21.69 14.57 -26.52
N CYS A 145 -20.82 14.32 -27.50
CA CYS A 145 -20.72 15.22 -28.66
C CYS A 145 -22.04 15.32 -29.42
N THR A 146 -22.81 14.23 -29.47
CA THR A 146 -24.13 14.18 -30.13
C THR A 146 -25.15 15.14 -29.53
N ILE A 147 -25.07 15.47 -28.24
CA ILE A 147 -25.96 16.47 -27.62
C ILE A 147 -25.69 17.84 -28.25
N ILE A 148 -24.41 18.22 -28.31
CA ILE A 148 -23.98 19.51 -28.87
C ILE A 148 -24.26 19.56 -30.38
N TRP A 149 -23.91 18.50 -31.11
CA TRP A 149 -24.14 18.42 -32.55
C TRP A 149 -25.62 18.46 -32.91
N ASN A 150 -26.50 17.87 -32.11
CA ASN A 150 -27.96 17.96 -32.31
C ASN A 150 -28.48 19.37 -32.10
N LYS A 151 -27.98 20.06 -31.07
CA LYS A 151 -28.37 21.45 -30.78
C LYS A 151 -27.90 22.38 -31.89
N ALA A 152 -26.65 22.23 -32.33
CA ALA A 152 -26.10 22.95 -33.47
C ALA A 152 -26.87 22.66 -34.78
N GLY A 153 -27.16 21.39 -35.06
CA GLY A 153 -27.93 21.00 -36.25
C GLY A 153 -29.34 21.60 -36.27
N THR A 154 -30.00 21.60 -35.12
CA THR A 154 -31.35 22.18 -34.99
C THR A 154 -31.31 23.69 -35.14
N ALA A 155 -30.32 24.36 -34.55
CA ALA A 155 -30.17 25.81 -34.64
C ALA A 155 -29.82 26.28 -36.06
N VAL A 156 -28.90 25.60 -36.75
CA VAL A 156 -28.39 26.00 -38.07
C VAL A 156 -29.31 25.57 -39.20
N TYR A 157 -29.82 24.33 -39.15
CA TYR A 157 -30.54 23.70 -40.27
C TYR A 157 -32.00 23.35 -39.97
N GLY A 158 -32.48 23.62 -38.75
CA GLY A 158 -33.82 23.22 -38.32
C GLY A 158 -34.02 21.69 -38.23
N ASN A 159 -32.92 20.92 -38.25
CA ASN A 159 -32.94 19.46 -38.37
C ASN A 159 -32.05 18.79 -37.33
N HIS A 160 -32.48 17.62 -36.86
CA HIS A 160 -31.69 16.78 -35.97
C HIS A 160 -30.43 16.26 -36.68
N TRP A 161 -29.34 16.03 -35.95
CA TRP A 161 -28.03 15.62 -36.50
C TRP A 161 -28.12 14.45 -37.49
N SER A 162 -28.90 13.42 -37.14
CA SER A 162 -29.08 12.21 -37.95
C SER A 162 -29.82 12.42 -39.28
N LYS A 163 -30.44 13.59 -39.50
CA LYS A 163 -31.13 13.96 -40.74
C LYS A 163 -30.29 14.86 -41.64
N LEU A 164 -29.15 15.35 -41.14
CA LEU A 164 -28.23 16.18 -41.91
C LEU A 164 -27.44 15.32 -42.91
N THR A 165 -27.07 15.93 -44.03
CA THR A 165 -26.15 15.34 -44.99
C THR A 165 -24.75 15.19 -44.38
N PRO A 166 -23.90 14.27 -44.89
CA PRO A 166 -22.53 14.13 -44.40
C PRO A 166 -21.70 15.42 -44.46
N ALA A 167 -21.97 16.31 -45.42
CA ALA A 167 -21.28 17.58 -45.56
C ALA A 167 -21.66 18.57 -44.45
N GLU A 168 -22.97 18.69 -44.15
CA GLU A 168 -23.49 19.52 -43.07
C GLU A 168 -23.03 19.02 -41.70
N GLN A 169 -23.02 17.70 -41.51
CA GLN A 169 -22.47 17.06 -40.31
C GLN A 169 -21.00 17.45 -40.11
N ASN A 170 -20.16 17.23 -41.12
CA ASN A 170 -18.73 17.51 -41.04
C ASN A 170 -18.44 19.00 -40.73
N LEU A 171 -19.24 19.92 -41.28
CA LEU A 171 -19.11 21.34 -41.01
C LEU A 171 -19.41 21.67 -39.54
N ILE A 172 -20.56 21.21 -39.03
CA ILE A 172 -20.93 21.42 -37.61
C ILE A 172 -19.86 20.83 -36.70
N GLN A 173 -19.42 19.59 -36.96
CA GLN A 173 -18.36 18.96 -36.18
C GLN A 173 -17.11 19.82 -36.13
N THR A 174 -16.63 20.28 -37.29
CA THR A 174 -15.42 21.10 -37.38
C THR A 174 -15.55 22.41 -36.60
N GLN A 175 -16.69 23.10 -36.73
CA GLN A 175 -16.92 24.37 -36.03
C GLN A 175 -17.08 24.16 -34.52
N VAL A 176 -17.86 23.17 -34.09
CA VAL A 176 -18.06 22.84 -32.67
C VAL A 176 -16.76 22.37 -32.04
N ASP A 177 -15.98 21.52 -32.71
CA ASP A 177 -14.66 21.06 -32.23
C ASP A 177 -13.72 22.26 -32.02
N THR A 178 -13.70 23.21 -32.96
CA THR A 178 -12.90 24.44 -32.85
C THR A 178 -13.34 25.31 -31.68
N ILE A 179 -14.65 25.53 -31.50
CA ILE A 179 -15.19 26.35 -30.40
C ILE A 179 -14.90 25.68 -29.04
N ALA A 180 -15.09 24.36 -28.95
CA ALA A 180 -14.83 23.59 -27.75
C ALA A 180 -13.34 23.65 -27.38
N GLU A 181 -12.44 23.44 -28.34
CA GLU A 181 -10.98 23.53 -28.13
C GLU A 181 -10.55 24.91 -27.63
N GLN A 182 -11.08 25.99 -28.24
CA GLN A 182 -10.82 27.36 -27.80
C GLN A 182 -11.30 27.64 -26.36
N ALA A 183 -12.34 26.93 -25.91
CA ALA A 183 -12.86 26.99 -24.54
C ALA A 183 -12.16 26.04 -23.55
N GLY A 184 -11.10 25.34 -23.98
CA GLY A 184 -10.31 24.41 -23.19
C GLY A 184 -10.95 23.04 -23.00
N TRP A 185 -11.86 22.66 -23.90
CA TRP A 185 -12.43 21.31 -23.96
C TRP A 185 -11.67 20.44 -24.96
N TYR A 186 -11.55 19.17 -24.64
CA TYR A 186 -10.88 18.18 -25.48
C TYR A 186 -11.88 17.12 -25.92
N LYS A 187 -11.81 16.74 -27.19
CA LYS A 187 -12.60 15.64 -27.73
C LYS A 187 -11.96 14.30 -27.37
N ASP A 188 -12.71 13.47 -26.68
CA ASP A 188 -12.36 12.09 -26.30
C ASP A 188 -13.13 11.14 -27.22
N ASP A 189 -12.43 10.61 -28.23
CA ASP A 189 -12.98 9.69 -29.24
C ASP A 189 -12.96 8.21 -28.79
N SER A 190 -12.72 7.92 -27.50
CA SER A 190 -12.69 6.54 -26.98
C SER A 190 -14.05 5.82 -27.08
N ILE A 191 -15.14 6.57 -27.21
CA ILE A 191 -16.49 6.05 -27.43
C ILE A 191 -16.97 6.36 -28.85
N SER A 192 -17.84 5.51 -29.40
CA SER A 192 -18.28 5.56 -30.81
C SER A 192 -18.89 6.90 -31.27
N THR A 193 -19.35 7.73 -30.34
CA THR A 193 -19.95 9.05 -30.61
C THR A 193 -19.09 10.22 -30.13
N GLY A 194 -17.96 9.94 -29.47
CA GLY A 194 -17.10 10.93 -28.81
C GLY A 194 -17.75 11.61 -27.60
N SER A 195 -16.93 12.22 -26.75
CA SER A 195 -17.38 13.18 -25.73
C SER A 195 -16.45 14.38 -25.68
N TYR A 196 -16.98 15.56 -25.37
CA TYR A 196 -16.15 16.69 -24.99
C TYR A 196 -15.89 16.62 -23.49
N THR A 197 -14.64 16.80 -23.11
CA THR A 197 -14.19 16.69 -21.73
C THR A 197 -13.36 17.89 -21.31
N LYS A 198 -13.49 18.30 -20.05
CA LYS A 198 -12.71 19.39 -19.45
C LYS A 198 -12.30 19.03 -18.03
N SER A 199 -11.01 19.06 -17.73
CA SER A 199 -10.49 18.73 -16.41
C SER A 199 -11.04 19.69 -15.35
N LEU A 200 -11.37 19.16 -14.18
CA LEU A 200 -11.75 19.99 -13.04
C LEU A 200 -10.52 20.72 -12.48
N PRO A 201 -10.69 21.96 -11.99
CA PRO A 201 -9.64 22.64 -11.25
C PRO A 201 -9.33 21.88 -9.95
N ILE A 202 -8.05 21.85 -9.56
CA ILE A 202 -7.58 21.17 -8.35
C ILE A 202 -7.47 22.20 -7.22
N ASP A 203 -8.17 21.97 -6.11
CA ASP A 203 -7.90 22.67 -4.85
C ASP A 203 -6.74 21.98 -4.10
N GLU A 204 -5.52 22.43 -4.39
CA GLU A 204 -4.31 21.86 -3.78
C GLU A 204 -4.29 22.00 -2.25
N THR A 205 -4.83 23.10 -1.73
CA THR A 205 -4.79 23.40 -0.29
C THR A 205 -5.72 22.45 0.47
N ALA A 206 -6.94 22.26 -0.02
CA ALA A 206 -7.90 21.33 0.56
C ALA A 206 -7.41 19.88 0.44
N ALA A 207 -6.81 19.48 -0.70
CA ALA A 207 -6.20 18.17 -0.88
C ALA A 207 -5.09 17.89 0.16
N ARG A 208 -4.14 18.82 0.32
CA ARG A 208 -3.05 18.70 1.31
C ARG A 208 -3.61 18.60 2.74
N SER A 209 -4.55 19.46 3.11
CA SER A 209 -5.15 19.45 4.44
C SER A 209 -5.85 18.14 4.77
N ARG A 210 -6.59 17.56 3.80
CA ARG A 210 -7.29 16.28 3.98
C ARG A 210 -6.32 15.12 4.14
N LEU A 211 -5.24 15.09 3.36
CA LEU A 211 -4.22 14.05 3.45
C LEU A 211 -3.46 14.10 4.78
N VAL A 212 -3.09 15.29 5.25
CA VAL A 212 -2.45 15.45 6.57
C VAL A 212 -3.36 14.97 7.69
N GLU A 213 -4.65 15.30 7.63
CA GLU A 213 -5.62 14.83 8.62
C GLU A 213 -5.80 13.31 8.61
N LEU A 214 -5.84 12.71 7.42
CA LEU A 214 -5.85 11.24 7.27
C LEU A 214 -4.64 10.63 7.97
N LEU A 215 -3.43 11.06 7.63
CA LEU A 215 -2.19 10.48 8.18
C LEU A 215 -2.07 10.71 9.69
N ARG A 216 -2.52 11.87 10.20
CA ARG A 216 -2.60 12.15 11.64
C ARG A 216 -3.51 11.15 12.35
N ARG A 217 -4.69 10.87 11.78
CA ARG A 217 -5.66 9.92 12.34
C ARG A 217 -5.11 8.49 12.36
N GLU A 218 -4.41 8.08 11.30
CA GLU A 218 -3.81 6.75 11.22
C GLU A 218 -2.57 6.60 12.13
N ASN A 219 -2.00 7.71 12.61
CA ASN A 219 -0.95 7.77 13.63
C ASN A 219 0.22 6.79 13.34
N GLY A 220 0.75 6.85 12.12
CA GLY A 220 1.87 6.02 11.70
C GLY A 220 1.52 4.55 11.45
N ARG A 221 0.25 4.18 11.27
CA ARG A 221 -0.17 2.87 10.74
C ARG A 221 -0.13 2.86 9.20
N PRO A 222 0.02 1.67 8.56
CA PRO A 222 -0.19 1.54 7.12
C PRO A 222 -1.55 2.07 6.70
N VAL A 223 -1.61 2.77 5.56
CA VAL A 223 -2.83 3.39 5.05
C VAL A 223 -3.11 2.85 3.66
N SER A 224 -4.35 2.40 3.41
CA SER A 224 -4.68 1.84 2.10
C SER A 224 -4.59 2.90 1.00
N ALA A 225 -4.06 2.50 -0.15
CA ALA A 225 -3.88 3.40 -1.29
C ALA A 225 -5.21 3.99 -1.76
N GLY A 226 -6.28 3.18 -1.73
CA GLY A 226 -7.63 3.65 -2.03
C GLY A 226 -8.12 4.75 -1.09
N SER A 227 -7.81 4.68 0.21
CA SER A 227 -8.19 5.74 1.16
C SER A 227 -7.43 7.04 0.89
N VAL A 228 -6.14 6.94 0.56
CA VAL A 228 -5.31 8.09 0.20
C VAL A 228 -5.83 8.76 -1.08
N ILE A 229 -6.09 7.97 -2.13
CA ILE A 229 -6.66 8.44 -3.40
C ILE A 229 -8.01 9.12 -3.17
N TYR A 230 -8.90 8.46 -2.44
CA TYR A 230 -10.24 8.99 -2.16
C TYR A 230 -10.18 10.30 -1.37
N GLN A 231 -9.34 10.41 -0.33
CA GLN A 231 -9.19 11.66 0.44
C GLN A 231 -8.52 12.76 -0.37
N ALA A 232 -7.54 12.42 -1.22
CA ALA A 232 -6.93 13.38 -2.14
C ALA A 232 -7.96 13.96 -3.11
N GLN A 233 -8.79 13.11 -3.71
CA GLN A 233 -9.88 13.53 -4.61
C GLN A 233 -10.95 14.34 -3.88
N LEU A 234 -11.38 13.90 -2.69
CA LEU A 234 -12.37 14.59 -1.88
C LEU A 234 -11.89 15.99 -1.48
N GLY A 235 -10.61 16.15 -1.17
CA GLY A 235 -10.00 17.45 -0.93
C GLY A 235 -9.89 18.29 -2.19
N ALA A 236 -9.35 17.74 -3.28
CA ALA A 236 -9.10 18.46 -4.53
C ALA A 236 -10.38 18.94 -5.24
N TYR A 237 -11.45 18.15 -5.20
CA TYR A 237 -12.64 18.34 -6.04
C TYR A 237 -13.95 18.38 -5.24
N GLY A 238 -13.89 18.27 -3.91
CA GLY A 238 -15.09 18.20 -3.06
C GLY A 238 -15.87 16.88 -3.15
N ARG A 239 -15.40 15.89 -3.92
CA ARG A 239 -16.00 14.55 -4.08
C ARG A 239 -14.97 13.51 -4.48
N GLY A 240 -15.28 12.23 -4.23
CA GLY A 240 -14.50 11.09 -4.73
C GLY A 240 -14.98 10.62 -6.11
N PHE A 241 -14.11 9.91 -6.82
CA PHE A 241 -14.35 9.31 -8.13
C PHE A 241 -14.00 7.82 -8.10
N TYR A 242 -14.55 7.04 -9.05
CA TYR A 242 -14.27 5.60 -9.13
C TYR A 242 -12.89 5.26 -9.71
N SER A 243 -12.25 6.20 -10.41
CA SER A 243 -10.90 5.99 -10.91
C SER A 243 -9.88 5.99 -9.78
N ASN A 244 -8.97 5.01 -9.83
CA ASN A 244 -7.78 4.96 -8.99
C ASN A 244 -6.64 5.84 -9.55
N GLU A 245 -6.82 6.44 -10.73
CA GLU A 245 -5.82 7.31 -11.33
C GLU A 245 -5.96 8.72 -10.78
N LEU A 246 -4.83 9.27 -10.34
CA LEU A 246 -4.73 10.66 -9.92
C LEU A 246 -4.17 11.49 -11.07
N ALA A 247 -4.69 12.72 -11.22
CA ALA A 247 -4.07 13.70 -12.09
C ALA A 247 -2.60 13.92 -11.65
N PRO A 248 -1.65 14.16 -12.58
CA PRO A 248 -0.22 14.26 -12.25
C PRO A 248 0.09 15.25 -11.11
N ALA A 249 -0.57 16.41 -11.08
CA ALA A 249 -0.40 17.39 -10.00
C ALA A 249 -0.87 16.85 -8.63
N LEU A 250 -1.99 16.12 -8.60
CA LEU A 250 -2.50 15.53 -7.37
C LEU A 250 -1.64 14.33 -6.90
N GLN A 251 -1.07 13.57 -7.83
CA GLN A 251 -0.09 12.53 -7.51
C GLN A 251 1.17 13.11 -6.86
N THR A 252 1.67 14.25 -7.36
CA THR A 252 2.79 14.97 -6.75
C THR A 252 2.46 15.39 -5.32
N ILE A 253 1.27 15.96 -5.08
CA ILE A 253 0.81 16.33 -3.74
C ILE A 253 0.77 15.12 -2.80
N VAL A 254 0.20 13.99 -3.25
CA VAL A 254 0.14 12.76 -2.44
C VAL A 254 1.55 12.30 -2.06
N THR A 255 2.48 12.27 -3.02
CA THR A 255 3.87 11.86 -2.81
C THR A 255 4.58 12.74 -1.78
N GLU A 256 4.46 14.06 -1.91
CA GLU A 256 5.07 15.03 -1.00
C GLU A 256 4.52 14.91 0.42
N ILE A 257 3.20 14.79 0.57
CA ILE A 257 2.56 14.70 1.89
C ILE A 257 2.91 13.38 2.58
N LEU A 258 2.95 12.26 1.85
CA LEU A 258 3.39 10.97 2.41
C LEU A 258 4.84 11.06 2.91
N GLN A 259 5.77 11.57 2.10
CA GLN A 259 7.17 11.71 2.49
C GLN A 259 7.34 12.64 3.70
N ALA A 260 6.66 13.79 3.70
CA ALA A 260 6.70 14.75 4.80
C ALA A 260 6.20 14.18 6.13
N ASN A 261 5.34 13.16 6.08
CA ASN A 261 4.80 12.47 7.25
C ASN A 261 5.48 11.11 7.50
N GLY A 262 6.64 10.85 6.87
CA GLY A 262 7.44 9.67 7.12
C GLY A 262 6.88 8.37 6.52
N TYR A 263 6.13 8.46 5.42
CA TYR A 263 5.65 7.30 4.65
C TYR A 263 6.48 7.08 3.38
N ARG A 264 6.47 5.84 2.89
CA ARG A 264 6.98 5.52 1.55
C ARG A 264 6.09 6.19 0.49
N PRO A 265 6.67 6.77 -0.57
CA PRO A 265 5.92 7.45 -1.62
C PRO A 265 5.18 6.48 -2.56
N THR A 266 5.56 5.21 -2.57
CA THR A 266 4.97 4.15 -3.39
C THR A 266 4.28 3.12 -2.51
N PRO A 267 3.05 2.70 -2.87
CA PRO A 267 2.34 1.68 -2.11
C PRO A 267 2.96 0.30 -2.34
N GLU A 268 2.92 -0.53 -1.31
CA GLU A 268 3.34 -1.94 -1.32
C GLU A 268 2.14 -2.77 -0.86
N ASP A 269 1.74 -3.76 -1.66
CA ASP A 269 0.53 -4.57 -1.43
C ASP A 269 -0.76 -3.74 -1.25
N GLY A 270 -0.85 -2.60 -1.96
CA GLY A 270 -2.00 -1.71 -1.90
C GLY A 270 -2.02 -0.77 -0.69
N GLU A 271 -0.94 -0.68 0.08
CA GLU A 271 -0.83 0.19 1.25
C GLU A 271 0.41 1.07 1.21
N TYR A 272 0.24 2.32 1.66
CA TYR A 272 1.36 3.20 1.99
C TYR A 272 1.83 2.87 3.39
N ARG A 273 3.08 2.43 3.50
CA ARG A 273 3.69 2.04 4.78
C ARG A 273 4.58 3.15 5.33
N PRO A 274 4.59 3.36 6.65
CA PRO A 274 5.57 4.21 7.31
C PRO A 274 6.99 3.75 6.97
N LEU A 275 7.93 4.68 6.92
CA LEU A 275 9.34 4.38 6.80
C LEU A 275 9.80 3.55 8.01
N PRO A 276 10.66 2.55 7.80
CA PRO A 276 11.28 1.82 8.90
C PRO A 276 11.98 2.79 9.83
N VAL A 277 11.90 2.53 11.13
CA VAL A 277 12.66 3.28 12.12
C VAL A 277 14.14 3.01 11.90
N THR A 278 14.90 4.07 11.65
CA THR A 278 16.36 3.99 11.57
C THR A 278 16.91 3.88 12.99
N LEU A 279 17.74 2.86 13.22
CA LEU A 279 18.43 2.69 14.49
C LEU A 279 19.58 3.68 14.59
N ALA A 280 19.90 4.12 15.81
CA ALA A 280 21.12 4.90 16.02
C ALA A 280 22.34 4.06 15.60
N PRO A 281 23.33 4.58 14.86
CA PRO A 281 24.48 3.80 14.39
C PRO A 281 25.21 3.05 15.51
N GLU A 282 25.35 3.69 16.67
CA GLU A 282 25.93 3.07 17.87
C GLU A 282 25.07 1.92 18.43
N ALA A 283 23.75 2.03 18.32
CA ALA A 283 22.84 0.97 18.74
C ALA A 283 22.91 -0.24 17.80
N GLU A 284 23.25 -0.05 16.52
CA GLU A 284 23.46 -1.18 15.60
C GLU A 284 24.71 -1.99 15.92
N VAL A 285 25.73 -1.38 16.53
CA VAL A 285 26.98 -2.05 16.91
C VAL A 285 26.86 -2.69 18.30
N ASN A 286 26.30 -1.96 19.28
CA ASN A 286 26.28 -2.38 20.69
C ASN A 286 24.86 -2.64 21.23
N MET A 287 23.94 -3.16 20.41
CA MET A 287 22.52 -3.33 20.78
C MET A 287 22.32 -4.15 22.06
N VAL A 288 23.05 -5.27 22.19
CA VAL A 288 22.98 -6.18 23.33
C VAL A 288 23.34 -5.44 24.61
N GLU A 289 24.45 -4.70 24.60
CA GLU A 289 24.93 -3.91 25.75
C GLU A 289 23.94 -2.79 26.11
N LYS A 290 23.45 -2.04 25.13
CA LYS A 290 22.47 -0.97 25.36
C LYS A 290 21.16 -1.49 25.94
N LEU A 291 20.65 -2.63 25.47
CA LEU A 291 19.43 -3.22 26.02
C LEU A 291 19.66 -3.88 27.39
N ALA A 292 20.82 -4.49 27.61
CA ALA A 292 21.18 -5.11 28.90
C ALA A 292 21.41 -4.09 30.02
N THR A 293 21.78 -2.85 29.70
CA THR A 293 21.95 -1.77 30.69
C THR A 293 20.63 -1.13 31.12
N ILE A 294 19.51 -1.43 30.44
CA ILE A 294 18.19 -0.95 30.86
C ILE A 294 17.82 -1.64 32.17
N SER A 295 17.58 -0.84 33.21
CA SER A 295 17.15 -1.36 34.51
C SER A 295 15.74 -1.95 34.41
N PRO A 296 15.54 -3.26 34.62
CA PRO A 296 14.22 -3.86 34.55
C PRO A 296 13.35 -3.38 35.71
N VAL A 297 12.06 -3.22 35.44
CA VAL A 297 11.05 -2.94 36.45
C VAL A 297 10.40 -4.24 36.91
N MET A 298 10.11 -4.34 38.20
CA MET A 298 9.36 -5.48 38.74
C MET A 298 7.86 -5.24 38.60
N THR A 299 7.14 -6.27 38.17
CA THR A 299 5.68 -6.29 38.04
C THR A 299 5.12 -7.54 38.70
N GLU A 300 3.80 -7.59 38.93
CA GLU A 300 3.13 -8.81 39.40
C GLU A 300 3.25 -10.00 38.42
N PHE A 301 3.62 -9.73 37.17
CA PHE A 301 3.85 -10.72 36.12
C PHE A 301 5.33 -11.08 35.93
N GLY A 302 6.24 -10.52 36.76
CA GLY A 302 7.68 -10.72 36.67
C GLY A 302 8.45 -9.45 36.28
N GLN A 303 9.73 -9.63 35.92
CA GLN A 303 10.57 -8.55 35.39
C GLN A 303 10.05 -8.07 34.04
N ALA A 304 10.17 -6.77 33.76
CA ALA A 304 9.79 -6.18 32.48
C ALA A 304 10.71 -5.02 32.11
N LEU A 305 10.80 -4.70 30.83
CA LEU A 305 11.37 -3.44 30.34
C LEU A 305 10.24 -2.48 29.97
N LEU A 306 10.37 -1.19 30.31
CA LEU A 306 9.46 -0.18 29.79
C LEU A 306 9.75 0.06 28.31
N LEU A 307 8.71 0.10 27.47
CA LEU A 307 8.90 0.33 26.03
C LEU A 307 9.64 1.65 25.76
N ARG A 308 9.31 2.71 26.50
CA ARG A 308 9.98 4.01 26.39
C ARG A 308 11.49 3.91 26.55
N ASP A 309 11.96 3.10 27.51
CA ASP A 309 13.39 2.99 27.80
C ASP A 309 14.10 2.16 26.72
N VAL A 310 13.43 1.14 26.20
CA VAL A 310 13.89 0.37 25.04
C VAL A 310 14.03 1.25 23.80
N LEU A 311 13.00 2.05 23.47
CA LEU A 311 13.03 2.99 22.35
C LEU A 311 14.13 4.04 22.53
N THR A 312 14.27 4.57 23.74
CA THR A 312 15.33 5.54 24.08
C THR A 312 16.72 4.94 23.86
N ALA A 313 16.94 3.69 24.28
CA ALA A 313 18.23 3.02 24.15
C ALA A 313 18.61 2.75 22.67
N VAL A 314 17.63 2.40 21.83
CA VAL A 314 17.90 1.95 20.45
C VAL A 314 17.77 3.05 19.38
N ILE A 315 16.98 4.10 19.65
CA ILE A 315 16.68 5.18 18.68
C ILE A 315 17.19 6.54 19.20
N GLY A 316 17.28 6.72 20.52
CA GLY A 316 17.61 8.00 21.15
C GLY A 316 16.38 8.88 21.42
N HIS A 317 16.59 10.03 22.07
CA HIS A 317 15.52 10.91 22.55
C HIS A 317 14.85 11.79 21.47
N ASN A 318 15.49 11.96 20.31
CA ASN A 318 15.13 13.03 19.38
C ASN A 318 14.28 12.58 18.19
N GLN A 319 14.02 11.28 18.04
CA GLN A 319 13.25 10.77 16.92
C GLN A 319 11.83 10.41 17.38
N PRO A 320 10.79 11.09 16.87
CA PRO A 320 9.42 10.70 17.14
C PRO A 320 9.14 9.35 16.46
N VAL A 321 8.53 8.44 17.21
CA VAL A 321 8.17 7.09 16.74
C VAL A 321 6.70 6.89 17.03
N SER A 322 5.92 6.53 16.01
CA SER A 322 4.52 6.18 16.21
C SER A 322 4.37 4.88 17.01
N GLU A 323 3.21 4.66 17.61
CA GLU A 323 2.93 3.43 18.37
C GLU A 323 3.10 2.18 17.49
N TRP A 324 2.63 2.22 16.24
CA TRP A 324 2.78 1.10 15.31
C TRP A 324 4.25 0.84 14.96
N GLN A 325 5.04 1.89 14.71
CA GLN A 325 6.47 1.74 14.43
C GLN A 325 7.22 1.15 15.64
N ALA A 326 6.89 1.59 16.86
CA ALA A 326 7.46 1.04 18.08
C ALA A 326 7.10 -0.44 18.26
N GLU A 327 5.85 -0.81 17.99
CA GLU A 327 5.41 -2.20 18.01
C GLU A 327 6.14 -3.06 16.96
N GLN A 328 6.29 -2.57 15.73
CA GLN A 328 7.02 -3.30 14.69
C GLN A 328 8.49 -3.49 15.05
N LEU A 329 9.13 -2.49 15.67
CA LEU A 329 10.51 -2.57 16.10
C LEU A 329 10.73 -3.66 17.15
N VAL A 330 9.80 -3.81 18.09
CA VAL A 330 9.88 -4.82 19.15
C VAL A 330 9.49 -6.21 18.64
N LYS A 331 8.51 -6.29 17.74
CA LYS A 331 8.03 -7.58 17.21
C LYS A 331 8.98 -8.17 16.17
N ASN A 332 9.59 -7.35 15.33
CA ASN A 332 10.32 -7.78 14.15
C ASN A 332 11.76 -7.23 14.12
N GLY A 333 12.62 -7.88 13.32
CA GLY A 333 13.99 -7.39 13.08
C GLY A 333 14.96 -7.60 14.24
N ARG A 334 16.01 -6.78 14.27
CA ARG A 334 17.19 -6.97 15.13
C ARG A 334 16.92 -6.69 16.61
N VAL A 335 16.13 -5.66 16.92
CA VAL A 335 15.71 -5.36 18.31
C VAL A 335 14.92 -6.53 18.91
N SER A 336 13.97 -7.08 18.15
CA SER A 336 13.23 -8.30 18.52
C SER A 336 14.16 -9.48 18.83
N GLN A 337 15.14 -9.75 17.96
CA GLN A 337 16.13 -10.81 18.16
C GLN A 337 16.94 -10.59 19.44
N THR A 338 17.48 -9.37 19.64
CA THR A 338 18.26 -9.07 20.84
C THR A 338 17.43 -9.13 22.13
N LEU A 339 16.17 -8.68 22.12
CA LEU A 339 15.28 -8.83 23.26
C LEU A 339 15.06 -10.31 23.61
N ARG A 340 14.91 -11.19 22.60
CA ARG A 340 14.79 -12.64 22.82
C ARG A 340 16.07 -13.26 23.38
N GLN A 341 17.24 -12.83 22.90
CA GLN A 341 18.55 -13.24 23.44
C GLN A 341 18.68 -12.87 24.93
N LEU A 342 18.17 -11.71 25.32
CA LEU A 342 18.12 -11.25 26.71
C LEU A 342 16.97 -11.87 27.53
N GLY A 343 16.18 -12.78 26.94
CA GLY A 343 15.12 -13.51 27.63
C GLY A 343 13.81 -12.74 27.78
N TYR A 344 13.52 -11.77 26.90
CA TYR A 344 12.26 -11.01 26.88
C TYR A 344 11.29 -11.49 25.80
N LYS A 345 9.99 -11.41 26.10
CA LYS A 345 8.90 -11.62 25.12
C LYS A 345 8.80 -10.41 24.21
N THR A 346 8.66 -10.62 22.92
CA THR A 346 8.51 -9.54 21.93
C THR A 346 7.07 -9.07 21.76
N GLU A 347 6.25 -9.27 22.79
CA GLU A 347 4.84 -8.85 22.86
C GLU A 347 4.71 -7.66 23.82
N LEU A 348 4.01 -6.61 23.37
CA LEU A 348 3.74 -5.45 24.21
C LEU A 348 2.54 -5.73 25.12
N THR A 349 2.71 -5.49 26.41
CA THR A 349 1.64 -5.60 27.41
C THR A 349 1.38 -4.24 28.03
N TRP A 350 0.12 -3.82 28.08
CA TRP A 350 -0.30 -2.64 28.82
C TRP A 350 -0.48 -2.98 30.29
N LEU A 351 0.30 -2.33 31.17
CA LEU A 351 0.18 -2.48 32.61
C LEU A 351 -0.26 -1.20 33.29
N GLN A 352 -1.21 -1.32 34.21
CA GLN A 352 -1.64 -0.24 35.08
C GLN A 352 -0.62 -0.01 36.20
N PRO A 353 -0.55 1.20 36.78
CA PRO A 353 0.40 1.53 37.86
C PRO A 353 0.41 0.56 39.05
N TYR A 354 -0.74 -0.05 39.37
CA TYR A 354 -0.87 -0.98 40.49
C TYR A 354 -0.31 -2.38 40.22
N HIS A 355 0.02 -2.72 38.96
CA HIS A 355 0.70 -3.97 38.60
C HIS A 355 2.23 -3.91 38.84
N PHE A 356 2.81 -2.73 39.10
CA PHE A 356 4.25 -2.55 39.34
C PHE A 356 4.63 -2.75 40.81
N GLN A 357 5.90 -3.10 41.06
CA GLN A 357 6.47 -3.31 42.38
C GLN A 357 7.78 -2.51 42.55
N PRO A 358 7.80 -1.44 43.38
CA PRO A 358 6.66 -0.86 44.10
C PRO A 358 5.62 -0.28 43.13
N LYS A 359 4.38 -0.14 43.60
CA LYS A 359 3.28 0.43 42.80
C LYS A 359 3.63 1.85 42.37
N LEU A 360 3.39 2.15 41.10
CA LEU A 360 3.60 3.49 40.56
C LEU A 360 2.43 4.41 40.97
N THR A 361 2.70 5.71 41.09
CA THR A 361 1.75 6.72 41.60
C THR A 361 1.19 7.64 40.53
N ASP A 362 1.70 7.57 39.31
CA ASP A 362 1.43 8.50 38.20
C ASP A 362 0.13 8.21 37.43
N GLY A 363 -0.63 7.17 37.79
CA GLY A 363 -1.96 6.90 37.24
C GLY A 363 -1.98 6.42 35.78
N GLU A 364 -0.88 6.55 35.04
CA GLU A 364 -0.79 6.23 33.63
C GLU A 364 -0.44 4.75 33.38
N ALA A 365 -1.16 4.12 32.46
CA ALA A 365 -0.79 2.81 31.97
C ALA A 365 0.51 2.90 31.16
N ARG A 366 1.37 1.88 31.29
CA ARG A 366 2.65 1.81 30.59
C ARG A 366 2.73 0.55 29.74
N GLN A 367 3.23 0.69 28.51
CA GLN A 367 3.60 -0.46 27.69
C GLN A 367 4.92 -1.06 28.18
N VAL A 368 4.91 -2.36 28.40
CA VAL A 368 6.08 -3.12 28.84
C VAL A 368 6.34 -4.32 27.95
N ILE A 369 7.59 -4.77 27.99
CA ILE A 369 8.10 -5.99 27.36
C ILE A 369 8.45 -6.93 28.52
N LEU A 370 7.62 -7.96 28.73
CA LEU A 370 7.78 -8.88 29.87
C LEU A 370 8.97 -9.81 29.65
N LYS A 371 9.74 -10.08 30.71
CA LYS A 371 10.70 -11.19 30.72
C LYS A 371 9.94 -12.48 30.54
N GLU A 372 10.51 -13.37 29.73
CA GLU A 372 9.84 -14.59 29.30
C GLU A 372 9.66 -15.59 30.44
N VAL A 373 10.58 -15.57 31.41
CA VAL A 373 10.55 -16.42 32.59
C VAL A 373 9.60 -15.82 33.63
N ARG A 374 8.48 -16.49 33.84
CA ARG A 374 7.55 -16.21 34.94
C ARG A 374 7.90 -17.17 36.08
N VAL A 375 8.22 -16.67 37.26
CA VAL A 375 8.36 -17.49 38.47
C VAL A 375 7.42 -16.89 39.49
N GLN A 376 6.41 -17.66 39.92
CA GLN A 376 5.57 -17.27 41.03
C GLN A 376 6.27 -17.66 42.33
N ASN A 377 6.42 -16.70 43.22
CA ASN A 377 6.94 -16.92 44.57
C ASN A 377 5.87 -16.57 45.58
N ASP A 378 4.92 -17.48 45.80
CA ASP A 378 3.98 -17.40 46.93
C ASP A 378 4.55 -18.15 48.15
N PRO A 379 5.08 -17.44 49.17
CA PRO A 379 5.63 -18.08 50.37
C PRO A 379 4.55 -18.71 51.25
N ALA A 380 3.28 -18.35 51.05
CA ALA A 380 2.15 -18.91 51.78
C ALA A 380 1.54 -20.13 51.08
N LYS A 381 2.04 -20.51 49.90
CA LYS A 381 1.48 -21.62 49.11
C LYS A 381 1.59 -22.94 49.85
N LYS A 382 0.44 -23.59 50.04
CA LYS A 382 0.33 -24.91 50.67
C LYS A 382 -0.18 -25.94 49.70
N LEU A 383 0.38 -27.14 49.77
CA LEU A 383 -0.08 -28.34 49.07
C LEU A 383 -0.74 -29.29 50.08
N THR A 384 -1.86 -29.90 49.70
CA THR A 384 -2.55 -30.90 50.53
C THR A 384 -2.99 -32.08 49.66
N LEU A 385 -2.15 -33.11 49.59
CA LEU A 385 -2.44 -34.40 48.94
C LEU A 385 -3.07 -35.41 49.92
N ALA A 386 -2.69 -35.33 51.19
CA ALA A 386 -3.27 -36.10 52.29
C ALA A 386 -4.28 -35.24 53.06
N LYS A 387 -5.48 -35.79 53.33
CA LYS A 387 -6.60 -35.04 53.95
C LYS A 387 -6.18 -34.41 55.29
N GLY A 388 -6.36 -33.10 55.41
CA GLY A 388 -6.17 -32.36 56.67
C GLY A 388 -4.73 -32.11 57.08
N LEU A 389 -3.74 -32.43 56.24
CA LEU A 389 -2.32 -32.28 56.57
C LEU A 389 -1.63 -31.40 55.51
N PRO A 390 -1.79 -30.08 55.54
CA PRO A 390 -1.13 -29.21 54.56
C PRO A 390 0.38 -29.15 54.81
N VAL A 391 1.14 -28.99 53.73
CA VAL A 391 2.59 -28.71 53.74
C VAL A 391 2.87 -27.47 52.91
N TYR A 392 3.90 -26.72 53.25
CA TYR A 392 4.36 -25.63 52.38
C TYR A 392 4.99 -26.20 51.12
N THR A 393 4.74 -25.56 49.99
CA THR A 393 5.33 -25.93 48.70
C THR A 393 6.10 -24.73 48.15
N PRO A 394 7.36 -24.54 48.57
CA PRO A 394 8.17 -23.42 48.10
C PRO A 394 8.37 -23.45 46.59
N ALA A 395 8.47 -24.65 46.02
CA ALA A 395 8.67 -24.86 44.60
C ALA A 395 7.91 -26.10 44.08
N VAL A 396 7.27 -25.96 42.93
CA VAL A 396 6.64 -27.06 42.19
C VAL A 396 6.62 -26.81 40.69
N VAL A 397 7.03 -27.83 39.94
CA VAL A 397 7.02 -27.91 38.48
C VAL A 397 6.46 -29.28 38.07
N VAL A 398 5.46 -29.26 37.21
CA VAL A 398 4.79 -30.44 36.67
C VAL A 398 4.92 -30.43 35.14
N ASP A 399 5.16 -31.59 34.55
CA ASP A 399 5.07 -31.82 33.12
C ASP A 399 3.65 -32.26 32.76
N GLY A 400 2.82 -31.30 32.33
CA GLY A 400 1.43 -31.56 31.99
C GLY A 400 1.26 -32.50 30.80
N ASP A 401 2.23 -32.56 29.88
CA ASP A 401 2.14 -33.41 28.69
C ASP A 401 2.33 -34.89 29.03
N ASN A 402 3.11 -35.18 30.07
CA ASN A 402 3.47 -36.53 30.48
C ASN A 402 2.88 -36.91 31.86
N ASP A 403 1.97 -36.10 32.40
CA ASP A 403 1.39 -36.25 33.76
C ASP A 403 2.47 -36.43 34.85
N ASN A 404 3.66 -35.82 34.72
CA ASN A 404 4.82 -36.14 35.56
C ASN A 404 5.24 -34.95 36.46
N ILE A 405 5.94 -35.24 37.56
CA ILE A 405 6.51 -34.21 38.43
C ILE A 405 7.97 -34.01 38.02
N VAL A 406 8.31 -32.80 37.58
CA VAL A 406 9.70 -32.43 37.29
C VAL A 406 10.41 -32.07 38.60
N TYR A 407 9.75 -31.25 39.42
CA TYR A 407 10.26 -30.81 40.72
C TYR A 407 9.13 -30.60 41.72
N LEU A 408 9.29 -31.08 42.94
CA LEU A 408 8.36 -30.80 44.04
C LEU A 408 9.12 -30.70 45.36
N GLN A 409 9.02 -29.54 46.00
CA GLN A 409 9.53 -29.34 47.36
C GLN A 409 8.37 -29.28 48.36
N MET A 410 8.46 -30.07 49.42
CA MET A 410 7.52 -30.09 50.53
C MET A 410 8.23 -29.83 51.85
N VAL A 411 7.82 -28.76 52.52
CA VAL A 411 8.39 -28.33 53.80
C VAL A 411 7.31 -28.29 54.87
N GLY A 412 7.56 -28.91 56.03
CA GLY A 412 6.63 -28.85 57.15
C GLY A 412 6.89 -29.87 58.24
N HIS A 413 5.89 -30.06 59.11
CA HIS A 413 5.96 -31.04 60.18
C HIS A 413 6.14 -32.46 59.62
N LYS A 414 7.00 -33.27 60.28
CA LYS A 414 7.42 -34.60 59.81
C LYS A 414 6.26 -35.53 59.45
N GLN A 415 5.18 -35.50 60.24
CA GLN A 415 3.99 -36.33 59.98
C GLN A 415 3.23 -35.86 58.73
N SER A 416 3.08 -34.54 58.55
CA SER A 416 2.38 -33.95 57.40
C SER A 416 3.14 -34.24 56.10
N VAL A 417 4.46 -34.03 56.08
CA VAL A 417 5.28 -34.30 54.89
C VAL A 417 5.26 -35.80 54.54
N ARG A 418 5.38 -36.69 55.53
CA ARG A 418 5.29 -38.15 55.29
C ARG A 418 3.91 -38.58 54.76
N ALA A 419 2.83 -38.00 55.26
CA ALA A 419 1.49 -38.32 54.80
C ALA A 419 1.25 -37.88 53.35
N ASN A 420 1.65 -36.65 52.99
CA ASN A 420 1.55 -36.16 51.61
C ASN A 420 2.45 -36.96 50.67
N TRP A 421 3.65 -37.31 51.11
CA TRP A 421 4.56 -38.17 50.37
C TRP A 421 3.94 -39.55 50.08
N ALA A 422 3.37 -40.21 51.08
CA ALA A 422 2.69 -41.49 50.91
C ALA A 422 1.47 -41.36 49.98
N ALA A 423 0.72 -40.25 50.08
CA ALA A 423 -0.43 -39.98 49.22
C ALA A 423 -0.03 -39.78 47.74
N LEU A 424 1.16 -39.23 47.49
CA LEU A 424 1.73 -39.02 46.17
C LEU A 424 2.17 -40.35 45.51
N VAL A 425 2.88 -41.20 46.26
CA VAL A 425 3.45 -42.47 45.75
C VAL A 425 2.40 -43.61 45.67
N ALA A 426 1.15 -43.36 46.08
CA ALA A 426 0.09 -44.37 46.16
C ALA A 426 -0.45 -44.90 44.81
N LYS A 427 0.27 -44.74 43.70
CA LYS A 427 -0.14 -45.12 42.32
C LYS A 427 -1.55 -44.64 41.96
N LYS A 428 -1.86 -43.40 42.31
CA LYS A 428 -3.14 -42.74 42.03
C LYS A 428 -2.89 -41.40 41.36
N VAL A 429 -3.76 -41.03 40.44
CA VAL A 429 -3.77 -39.68 39.85
C VAL A 429 -4.04 -38.66 40.96
N ARG A 430 -3.21 -37.63 41.00
CA ARG A 430 -3.32 -36.46 41.86
C ARG A 430 -3.42 -35.21 41.01
N TRP A 431 -3.86 -34.13 41.64
CA TRP A 431 -3.93 -32.82 41.01
C TRP A 431 -3.09 -31.85 41.83
N ILE A 432 -2.12 -31.21 41.18
CA ILE A 432 -1.29 -30.17 41.80
C ILE A 432 -1.42 -28.92 40.94
N GLY A 433 -1.89 -27.82 41.54
CA GLY A 433 -2.07 -26.56 40.81
C GLY A 433 -3.01 -26.64 39.60
N GLY A 434 -4.00 -27.55 39.63
CA GLY A 434 -4.91 -27.79 38.49
C GLY A 434 -4.33 -28.68 37.39
N GLN A 435 -3.09 -29.16 37.54
CA GLN A 435 -2.48 -30.09 36.61
C GLN A 435 -2.54 -31.53 37.12
N ARG A 436 -2.78 -32.45 36.18
CA ARG A 436 -2.85 -33.88 36.45
C ARG A 436 -1.43 -34.41 36.65
N VAL A 437 -1.25 -35.22 37.68
CA VAL A 437 0.03 -35.87 38.00
C VAL A 437 -0.18 -37.33 38.39
N TYR A 438 0.67 -38.19 37.85
CA TYR A 438 0.71 -39.61 38.13
C TYR A 438 2.15 -40.05 38.39
N LEU A 439 2.35 -40.69 39.54
CA LEU A 439 3.67 -41.14 39.97
C LEU A 439 3.66 -42.66 40.16
N ASP A 440 4.26 -43.40 39.23
CA ASP A 440 4.43 -44.86 39.33
C ASP A 440 5.71 -45.23 40.10
N GLY A 441 5.65 -45.04 41.43
CA GLY A 441 6.81 -45.27 42.29
C GLY A 441 7.88 -44.20 42.14
N MET A 442 9.14 -44.56 42.43
CA MET A 442 10.28 -43.61 42.49
C MET A 442 11.32 -43.87 41.41
N LYS A 443 10.96 -44.60 40.34
CA LYS A 443 11.93 -45.05 39.34
C LYS A 443 12.54 -43.89 38.57
N GLU A 444 11.74 -42.86 38.27
CA GLU A 444 12.14 -41.70 37.48
C GLU A 444 12.58 -40.50 38.32
N HIS A 445 12.68 -40.66 39.65
CA HIS A 445 12.90 -39.52 40.53
C HIS A 445 13.93 -39.78 41.63
N VAL A 446 14.63 -38.72 42.00
CA VAL A 446 15.55 -38.65 43.13
C VAL A 446 14.87 -37.92 44.28
N LEU A 447 14.98 -38.49 45.48
CA LEU A 447 14.42 -37.91 46.70
C LEU A 447 15.55 -37.41 47.60
N VAL A 448 15.58 -36.10 47.82
CA VAL A 448 16.49 -35.45 48.77
C VAL A 448 15.72 -35.14 50.04
N LYS A 449 16.30 -35.44 51.20
CA LYS A 449 15.66 -35.22 52.51
C LYS A 449 16.64 -34.53 53.43
N SER A 450 16.16 -33.51 54.13
CA SER A 450 16.89 -32.85 55.21
C SER A 450 15.97 -32.62 56.41
N SER A 451 16.56 -32.58 57.61
CA SER A 451 15.88 -32.15 58.83
C SER A 451 16.25 -30.70 59.10
N LEU A 452 15.27 -29.87 59.39
CA LEU A 452 15.46 -28.45 59.67
C LEU A 452 15.66 -28.21 61.17
N PRO A 453 16.37 -27.14 61.58
CA PRO A 453 16.62 -26.83 63.00
C PRO A 453 15.35 -26.67 63.85
N CYS A 454 14.23 -26.28 63.24
CA CYS A 454 12.92 -26.12 63.89
C CYS A 454 12.14 -27.44 64.08
N GLY A 455 12.75 -28.60 63.83
CA GLY A 455 12.10 -29.91 63.93
C GLY A 455 11.21 -30.28 62.75
N TRP A 456 11.14 -29.42 61.72
CA TRP A 456 10.48 -29.71 60.45
C TRP A 456 11.39 -30.55 59.54
N VAL A 457 10.82 -31.05 58.46
CA VAL A 457 11.56 -31.75 57.40
C VAL A 457 11.34 -31.06 56.06
N ASP A 458 12.36 -31.09 55.23
CA ASP A 458 12.33 -30.63 53.84
C ASP A 458 12.60 -31.84 52.94
N HIS A 459 11.59 -32.18 52.14
CA HIS A 459 11.65 -33.27 51.18
C HIS A 459 11.52 -32.69 49.78
N ILE A 460 12.53 -32.94 48.95
CA ILE A 460 12.58 -32.48 47.56
C ILE A 460 12.54 -33.71 46.65
N LEU A 461 11.62 -33.68 45.70
CA LEU A 461 11.53 -34.64 44.61
C LEU A 461 12.02 -34.00 43.32
N ILE A 462 12.98 -34.63 42.65
CA ILE A 462 13.57 -34.15 41.40
C ILE A 462 13.49 -35.27 40.37
N HIS A 463 12.98 -35.00 39.18
CA HIS A 463 13.02 -35.94 38.07
C HIS A 463 14.48 -36.25 37.67
N LYS A 464 14.80 -37.50 37.34
CA LYS A 464 16.16 -37.90 36.95
C LYS A 464 16.67 -37.12 35.74
N GLN A 465 15.77 -36.88 34.78
CA GLN A 465 16.04 -36.02 33.61
C GLN A 465 16.22 -34.53 33.94
N ALA A 466 16.02 -34.08 35.18
CA ALA A 466 16.37 -32.75 35.66
C ALA A 466 17.71 -32.72 36.42
N SER A 467 18.43 -33.84 36.45
CA SER A 467 19.70 -34.02 37.17
C SER A 467 20.79 -34.43 36.20
N ILE A 468 21.85 -33.63 36.09
CA ILE A 468 23.01 -33.96 35.27
C ILE A 468 23.64 -35.32 35.60
N ARG A 469 23.55 -35.77 36.86
CA ARG A 469 24.11 -37.05 37.31
C ARG A 469 23.29 -38.26 36.85
N GLU A 470 21.97 -38.14 36.88
CA GLU A 470 21.04 -39.26 36.72
C GLU A 470 20.35 -39.29 35.34
N MET A 471 20.41 -38.20 34.58
CA MET A 471 19.75 -38.09 33.27
C MET A 471 20.25 -39.14 32.27
N ASN A 472 19.33 -39.67 31.47
CA ASN A 472 19.62 -40.45 30.27
C ASN A 472 19.86 -39.47 29.10
N PRO A 473 21.06 -39.43 28.49
CA PRO A 473 21.38 -38.52 27.39
C PRO A 473 20.45 -38.62 26.17
N GLU A 474 19.80 -39.77 25.97
CA GLU A 474 18.93 -40.04 24.81
C GLU A 474 17.49 -39.55 25.00
N GLU A 475 17.11 -39.12 26.21
CA GLU A 475 15.75 -38.68 26.53
C GLU A 475 15.67 -37.16 26.71
N PRO A 476 14.46 -36.56 26.55
CA PRO A 476 14.24 -35.16 26.88
C PRO A 476 14.64 -34.85 28.32
N PHE A 477 15.42 -33.79 28.47
CA PHE A 477 15.85 -33.32 29.78
C PHE A 477 15.17 -32.03 30.19
N PHE A 478 15.11 -31.81 31.50
CA PHE A 478 14.44 -30.65 32.09
C PHE A 478 15.44 -29.72 32.73
N LEU A 479 15.26 -28.42 32.51
CA LEU A 479 16.05 -27.38 33.14
C LEU A 479 15.16 -26.59 34.08
N LEU A 480 15.58 -26.48 35.33
CA LEU A 480 14.93 -25.62 36.32
C LEU A 480 15.57 -24.24 36.27
N ASP A 481 14.74 -23.22 36.20
CA ASP A 481 15.13 -21.83 36.00
C ASP A 481 14.49 -20.97 37.09
N ASP A 482 15.30 -20.32 37.91
CA ASP A 482 14.84 -19.42 38.97
C ASP A 482 14.56 -17.99 38.45
N GLY A 483 14.81 -17.75 37.15
CA GLY A 483 14.60 -16.48 36.47
C GLY A 483 15.71 -15.44 36.70
N ASN A 484 16.76 -15.78 37.45
CA ASN A 484 17.85 -14.85 37.76
C ASN A 484 18.87 -14.71 36.65
N GLN A 485 18.94 -15.68 35.73
CA GLN A 485 19.90 -15.71 34.62
C GLN A 485 19.17 -15.69 33.27
N ALA A 486 19.87 -15.32 32.19
CA ALA A 486 19.30 -15.32 30.84
C ALA A 486 19.15 -16.75 30.28
N ILE A 487 20.03 -17.66 30.73
CA ILE A 487 20.08 -19.06 30.34
C ILE A 487 20.16 -19.88 31.62
N PRO A 488 19.38 -20.96 31.79
CA PRO A 488 19.51 -21.83 32.95
C PRO A 488 20.94 -22.39 33.06
N PRO A 489 21.57 -22.36 34.25
CA PRO A 489 22.99 -22.70 34.41
C PRO A 489 23.33 -24.15 34.05
N LEU A 490 22.34 -25.05 34.10
CA LEU A 490 22.52 -26.45 33.71
C LEU A 490 22.30 -26.71 32.21
N PHE A 491 21.90 -25.71 31.42
CA PHE A 491 21.64 -25.88 29.99
C PHE A 491 22.85 -26.42 29.24
N TYR A 492 23.97 -25.70 29.30
CA TYR A 492 25.22 -26.09 28.65
C TYR A 492 25.70 -27.48 29.08
N PRO A 493 25.92 -27.77 30.38
CA PRO A 493 26.52 -29.03 30.77
C PRO A 493 25.59 -30.24 30.55
N MET A 494 24.26 -30.06 30.60
CA MET A 494 23.32 -31.14 30.26
C MET A 494 23.22 -31.35 28.75
N LEU A 495 23.19 -30.28 27.94
CA LEU A 495 23.19 -30.39 26.49
C LEU A 495 24.48 -31.04 25.97
N ASN A 496 25.64 -30.64 26.49
CA ASN A 496 26.93 -31.23 26.13
C ASN A 496 27.02 -32.72 26.48
N LYS A 497 26.30 -33.17 27.52
CA LYS A 497 26.19 -34.60 27.86
C LYS A 497 25.30 -35.36 26.87
N CYS A 498 24.29 -34.72 26.28
CA CYS A 498 23.38 -35.30 25.29
C CYS A 498 23.98 -35.39 23.89
N LEU A 499 24.80 -34.42 23.50
CA LEU A 499 25.30 -34.31 22.14
C LEU A 499 26.57 -35.14 21.93
N ALA A 500 26.62 -35.85 20.80
CA ALA A 500 27.83 -36.57 20.37
C ALA A 500 28.96 -35.62 19.93
N VAL A 501 28.62 -34.38 19.56
CA VAL A 501 29.58 -33.35 19.18
C VAL A 501 29.86 -32.47 20.40
N PRO A 502 31.14 -32.26 20.78
CA PRO A 502 31.47 -31.38 21.88
C PRO A 502 31.03 -29.95 21.57
N VAL A 503 30.28 -29.34 22.49
CA VAL A 503 29.87 -27.94 22.39
C VAL A 503 30.73 -27.09 23.34
N LEU A 504 31.10 -25.89 22.90
CA LEU A 504 31.80 -24.91 23.73
C LEU A 504 30.80 -24.16 24.62
N GLU A 505 31.24 -23.73 25.80
CA GLU A 505 30.41 -22.99 26.75
C GLU A 505 29.92 -21.66 26.15
N ASP A 506 30.78 -20.96 25.41
CA ASP A 506 30.47 -19.70 24.74
C ASP A 506 29.37 -19.83 23.67
N TRP A 507 29.09 -21.05 23.19
CA TRP A 507 28.00 -21.30 22.24
C TRP A 507 26.62 -21.36 22.91
N ALA A 508 26.55 -21.42 24.25
CA ALA A 508 25.31 -21.59 24.99
C ALA A 508 24.25 -20.53 24.62
N GLY A 509 24.64 -19.28 24.42
CA GLY A 509 23.73 -18.21 23.99
C GLY A 509 23.10 -18.49 22.63
N TYR A 510 23.93 -18.79 21.63
CA TYR A 510 23.48 -19.11 20.27
C TYR A 510 22.59 -20.36 20.24
N LEU A 511 22.99 -21.42 20.95
CA LEU A 511 22.25 -22.69 21.01
C LEU A 511 20.92 -22.53 21.75
N TRP A 512 20.87 -21.72 22.81
CA TRP A 512 19.65 -21.42 23.53
C TRP A 512 18.63 -20.71 22.62
N GLU A 513 19.05 -19.65 21.93
CA GLU A 513 18.17 -18.90 21.02
C GLU A 513 17.67 -19.76 19.86
N ASN A 514 18.58 -20.46 19.17
CA ASN A 514 18.24 -21.25 17.99
C ASN A 514 17.50 -22.54 18.35
N GLY A 515 17.80 -23.14 19.50
CA GLY A 515 17.04 -24.27 20.02
C GLY A 515 15.60 -23.87 20.30
N ARG A 516 15.38 -22.67 20.85
CA ARG A 516 14.03 -22.14 21.07
C ARG A 516 13.30 -21.80 19.78
N SER A 517 13.96 -21.15 18.83
CA SER A 517 13.35 -20.80 17.53
C SER A 517 12.92 -22.04 16.73
N ARG A 518 13.66 -23.15 16.88
CA ARG A 518 13.38 -24.45 16.27
C ARG A 518 12.55 -25.39 17.13
N LYS A 519 12.06 -24.93 18.29
CA LYS A 519 11.26 -25.72 19.26
C LYS A 519 11.97 -26.97 19.81
N LEU A 520 13.30 -26.99 19.81
CA LEU A 520 14.12 -27.98 20.53
C LEU A 520 14.15 -27.69 22.03
N ILE A 521 13.92 -26.43 22.41
CA ILE A 521 13.76 -25.99 23.79
C ILE A 521 12.36 -25.39 23.92
N THR A 522 11.54 -25.95 24.80
CA THR A 522 10.17 -25.49 25.05
C THR A 522 9.97 -25.12 26.51
N LEU A 523 9.34 -23.96 26.73
CA LEU A 523 8.96 -23.52 28.07
C LEU A 523 7.76 -24.36 28.54
N MET A 524 7.88 -24.98 29.70
CA MET A 524 6.82 -25.81 30.26
C MET A 524 5.76 -24.95 30.95
N ASN A 525 4.49 -25.35 30.81
CA ASN A 525 3.33 -24.69 31.43
C ASN A 525 3.27 -23.18 31.19
N GLU A 526 3.78 -22.69 30.06
CA GLU A 526 3.87 -21.25 29.74
C GLU A 526 4.65 -20.44 30.80
N GLY A 527 5.56 -21.09 31.52
CA GLY A 527 6.30 -20.51 32.63
C GLY A 527 5.48 -20.39 33.91
N GLN A 528 4.29 -21.00 34.01
CA GLN A 528 3.51 -21.01 35.26
C GLN A 528 4.07 -22.06 36.22
N GLY A 529 5.20 -21.73 36.86
CA GLY A 529 5.80 -22.53 37.91
C GLY A 529 5.83 -21.77 39.25
N GLN A 530 5.86 -22.53 40.35
CA GLN A 530 6.13 -21.98 41.68
C GLN A 530 7.61 -22.21 42.00
N GLY A 531 8.33 -21.17 42.41
CA GLY A 531 9.74 -21.24 42.79
C GLY A 531 10.72 -21.43 41.62
N TYR A 532 10.34 -22.18 40.59
CA TYR A 532 11.09 -22.35 39.35
C TYR A 532 10.15 -22.33 38.14
N ALA A 533 10.61 -21.77 37.02
CA ALA A 533 10.16 -22.14 35.69
C ALA A 533 10.90 -23.40 35.25
N ALA A 534 10.37 -24.09 34.25
CA ALA A 534 11.07 -25.22 33.68
C ALA A 534 11.03 -25.24 32.17
N TRP A 535 12.12 -25.72 31.59
CA TRP A 535 12.27 -25.89 30.16
C TRP A 535 12.46 -27.36 29.86
N ARG A 536 11.81 -27.85 28.80
CA ARG A 536 12.04 -29.17 28.24
C ARG A 536 12.97 -29.02 27.04
N VAL A 537 14.05 -29.78 27.03
CA VAL A 537 15.02 -29.79 25.95
C VAL A 537 15.02 -31.16 25.28
N LEU A 538 14.84 -31.18 23.95
CA LEU A 538 14.91 -32.39 23.15
C LEU A 538 16.37 -32.68 22.79
N PRO A 539 16.88 -33.91 22.98
CA PRO A 539 18.29 -34.26 22.75
C PRO A 539 18.59 -34.57 21.27
N GLY A 540 17.72 -34.19 20.33
CA GLY A 540 17.79 -34.54 18.90
C GLY A 540 19.15 -34.23 18.28
N ALA A 541 19.99 -35.26 18.10
CA ALA A 541 21.39 -35.09 17.76
C ALA A 541 21.59 -34.51 16.35
N GLU A 542 20.70 -34.81 15.41
CA GLU A 542 20.73 -34.26 14.06
C GLU A 542 20.25 -32.82 14.04
N GLU A 543 19.17 -32.51 14.77
CA GLU A 543 18.62 -31.16 14.84
C GLU A 543 19.60 -30.19 15.49
N TRP A 544 20.23 -30.59 16.60
CA TRP A 544 21.27 -29.80 17.25
C TRP A 544 22.53 -29.66 16.39
N ARG A 545 22.93 -30.71 15.66
CA ARG A 545 24.03 -30.61 14.68
C ARG A 545 23.72 -29.58 13.60
N ASN A 546 22.49 -29.56 13.08
CA ASN A 546 22.06 -28.57 12.09
C ASN A 546 22.07 -27.14 12.65
N VAL A 547 21.81 -26.96 13.95
CA VAL A 547 21.98 -25.65 14.61
C VAL A 547 23.45 -25.26 14.66
N VAL A 548 24.33 -26.15 15.12
CA VAL A 548 25.78 -25.89 15.21
C VAL A 548 26.38 -25.59 13.83
N GLU A 549 26.09 -26.41 12.81
CA GLU A 549 26.58 -26.19 11.45
C GLU A 549 26.09 -24.88 10.85
N GLY A 550 24.83 -24.51 11.12
CA GLY A 550 24.28 -23.22 10.72
C GLY A 550 25.01 -22.07 11.39
N GLY A 551 25.29 -22.17 12.68
CA GLY A 551 26.03 -21.17 13.44
C GLY A 551 27.45 -20.96 12.90
N LEU A 552 28.18 -22.04 12.67
CA LEU A 552 29.54 -21.99 12.11
C LEU A 552 29.56 -21.38 10.71
N LYS A 553 28.62 -21.75 9.83
CA LYS A 553 28.53 -21.22 8.46
C LYS A 553 28.20 -19.73 8.41
N MET A 554 27.38 -19.25 9.35
CA MET A 554 26.94 -17.86 9.41
C MET A 554 27.85 -16.98 10.28
N GLY A 555 28.92 -17.53 10.87
CA GLY A 555 29.78 -16.82 11.81
C GLY A 555 29.10 -16.45 13.13
N GLY A 556 28.00 -17.13 13.48
CA GLY A 556 27.28 -16.92 14.74
C GLY A 556 27.93 -17.60 15.95
N ILE A 557 28.82 -18.55 15.71
CA ILE A 557 29.70 -19.21 16.70
C ILE A 557 31.06 -19.51 16.05
N GLU A 558 32.14 -19.50 16.83
CA GLU A 558 33.54 -19.71 16.40
C GLU A 558 34.21 -20.87 17.15
N PHE A 559 35.32 -21.40 16.61
CA PHE A 559 36.09 -22.52 17.16
C PHE A 559 37.08 -22.12 18.25
#